data_AF-A0A9X5XDS6-F1
#
_entry.id   AF-A0A9X5XDS6-F1
#
_cell.length_a   1.000
_cell.length_b   1.000
_cell.length_c   1.000
_cell.angle_alpha   90.00
_cell.angle_beta   90.00
_cell.angle_gamma   90.00
#
_symmetry.space_group_name_H-M   'P 1'
#
loop_
_entity.id
_entity.type
_entity.pdbx_description
1 polymer ?
#
loop_
_entity_poly.entity_id
_entity_poly.type
_entity_poly.pdbx_seq_one_letter_code
_entity_poly.pdbx_strand_id
1 'polypeptide(L)'
;MELACREDRAELSALEGRSVRWAARLTPYGHDTLAYGQSRPRAKPSPGSAGPERQLVELIPSQMAALRVFVGLTGQLRVAPADGLAEQVRAASCDHGIKRWRLYLTQEQMGSVAYGLWLHRMTGSAAEANRFAREYGVEHSPARASNSPSAGGVAARGGVGVGGRG
;
A
#
# COMPACT_ATOMS: atom_id res chain seq x y z
N MET A 1 -27.44 11.24 16.71
CA MET A 1 -27.11 11.52 18.13
C MET A 1 -27.90 12.74 18.52
N GLU A 2 -28.46 12.72 19.72
CA GLU A 2 -29.30 13.78 20.27
C GLU A 2 -28.83 14.12 21.68
N LEU A 3 -29.11 15.33 22.15
CA LEU A 3 -28.72 15.75 23.50
C LEU A 3 -29.53 14.94 24.53
N ALA A 4 -28.84 14.32 25.49
CA ALA A 4 -29.51 13.57 26.55
C ALA A 4 -30.24 14.53 27.51
N CYS A 5 -31.36 14.09 28.07
CA CYS A 5 -32.11 14.93 28.99
C CYS A 5 -31.39 15.03 30.35
N ARG A 6 -31.92 15.90 31.22
CA ARG A 6 -31.29 16.19 32.51
C ARG A 6 -31.28 14.95 33.41
N GLU A 7 -32.33 14.15 33.34
CA GLU A 7 -32.51 12.91 34.10
C GLU A 7 -31.47 11.86 33.68
N ASP A 8 -31.28 11.63 32.38
CA ASP A 8 -30.26 10.70 31.87
C ASP A 8 -28.85 11.09 32.32
N ARG A 9 -28.58 12.39 32.34
CA ARG A 9 -27.30 12.92 32.78
C ARG A 9 -27.11 12.75 34.29
N ALA A 10 -28.18 12.79 35.07
CA ALA A 10 -28.15 12.53 36.51
C ALA A 10 -27.90 11.05 36.79
N GLU A 11 -28.56 10.15 36.07
CA GLU A 11 -28.29 8.70 36.14
C GLU A 11 -26.85 8.36 35.76
N LEU A 12 -26.35 8.93 34.65
CA LEU A 12 -24.95 8.79 34.25
C LEU A 12 -23.98 9.36 35.30
N SER A 13 -24.32 10.47 35.94
CA SER A 13 -23.50 11.05 37.02
C SER A 13 -23.46 10.15 38.25
N ALA A 14 -24.56 9.49 38.58
CA ALA A 14 -24.64 8.54 39.68
C ALA A 14 -23.83 7.27 39.39
N LEU A 15 -23.89 6.76 38.16
CA LEU A 15 -23.11 5.60 37.71
C LEU A 15 -21.59 5.89 37.67
N GLU A 16 -21.20 7.07 37.22
CA GLU A 16 -19.79 7.47 37.10
C GLU A 16 -19.20 8.00 38.42
N GLY A 17 -20.01 8.17 39.47
CA GLY A 17 -19.59 8.73 40.76
C GLY A 17 -19.11 10.19 40.69
N ARG A 18 -19.40 10.90 39.60
CA ARG A 18 -18.97 12.28 39.34
C ARG A 18 -19.97 13.02 38.46
N SER A 19 -20.04 14.34 38.63
CA SER A 19 -20.97 15.18 37.85
C SER A 19 -20.64 15.18 36.36
N VAL A 20 -21.56 14.67 35.55
CA VAL A 20 -21.50 14.70 34.08
C VAL A 20 -22.10 16.01 33.60
N ARG A 21 -21.29 16.83 32.90
CA ARG A 21 -21.71 18.16 32.42
C ARG A 21 -22.49 18.10 31.10
N TRP A 22 -22.24 17.07 30.31
CA TRP A 22 -22.84 16.87 28.99
C TRP A 22 -22.98 15.39 28.69
N ALA A 23 -24.11 15.01 28.11
CA ALA A 23 -24.37 13.65 27.65
C ALA A 23 -25.18 13.71 26.35
N ALA A 24 -24.96 12.73 25.48
CA ALA A 24 -25.75 12.53 24.28
C ALA A 24 -26.32 11.11 24.27
N ARG A 25 -27.56 11.00 23.81
CA ARG A 25 -28.17 9.71 23.47
C ARG A 25 -27.91 9.40 22.01
N LEU A 26 -27.58 8.14 21.76
CA LEU A 26 -27.58 7.62 20.40
C LEU A 26 -29.02 7.54 19.92
N THR A 27 -29.27 8.08 18.73
CA THR A 27 -30.54 7.84 18.04
C THR A 27 -30.61 6.36 17.63
N PRO A 28 -31.80 5.79 17.33
CA PRO A 28 -31.90 4.41 16.84
C PRO A 28 -30.96 4.16 15.65
N TYR A 29 -30.93 5.05 14.67
CA TYR A 29 -29.99 4.99 13.54
C TYR A 29 -28.52 5.11 13.96
N GLY A 30 -28.20 5.94 14.95
CA GLY A 30 -26.83 6.06 15.49
C GLY A 30 -26.39 4.81 16.26
N HIS A 31 -27.31 4.16 16.95
CA HIS A 31 -27.11 2.89 17.63
C HIS A 31 -26.85 1.78 16.61
N ASP A 32 -27.67 1.67 15.57
CA ASP A 32 -27.50 0.69 14.49
C ASP A 32 -26.19 0.90 13.72
N THR A 33 -25.82 2.16 13.48
CA THR A 33 -24.53 2.50 12.84
C THR A 33 -23.34 2.05 13.69
N LEU A 34 -23.41 2.22 15.01
CA LEU A 34 -22.35 1.74 15.92
C LEU A 34 -22.35 0.23 16.06
N ALA A 35 -23.52 -0.40 16.17
CA ALA A 35 -23.65 -1.86 16.21
C ALA A 35 -23.10 -2.49 14.93
N TYR A 36 -23.44 -1.92 13.77
CA TYR A 36 -22.87 -2.33 12.48
C TYR A 36 -21.35 -2.10 12.43
N GLY A 37 -20.86 -0.94 12.91
CA GLY A 37 -19.43 -0.65 12.97
C GLY A 37 -18.64 -1.59 13.90
N GLN A 38 -19.23 -2.00 15.02
CA GLN A 38 -18.63 -2.94 15.99
C GLN A 38 -18.71 -4.40 15.50
N SER A 39 -19.78 -4.74 14.79
CA SER A 39 -20.00 -6.07 14.19
C SER A 39 -19.24 -6.25 12.88
N ARG A 40 -18.86 -5.14 12.24
CA ARG A 40 -17.96 -5.16 11.08
C ARG A 40 -16.70 -5.88 11.54
N PRO A 41 -16.28 -6.95 10.85
CA PRO A 41 -15.02 -7.58 11.15
C PRO A 41 -13.95 -6.51 11.10
N ARG A 42 -13.37 -6.16 12.25
CA ARG A 42 -12.11 -5.40 12.27
C ARG A 42 -11.21 -6.21 11.36
N ALA A 43 -10.75 -5.62 10.27
CA ALA A 43 -9.82 -6.28 9.37
C ALA A 43 -8.70 -6.78 10.26
N LYS A 44 -8.71 -8.10 10.51
CA LYS A 44 -7.66 -8.75 11.26
C LYS A 44 -6.43 -8.37 10.45
N PRO A 45 -5.38 -7.74 11.02
CA PRO A 45 -4.13 -7.67 10.31
C PRO A 45 -3.90 -9.10 9.85
N SER A 46 -3.86 -9.29 8.52
CA SER A 46 -3.65 -10.61 7.97
C SER A 46 -2.42 -11.15 8.67
N PRO A 47 -2.42 -12.38 9.21
CA PRO A 47 -1.20 -12.99 9.70
C PRO A 47 -0.30 -13.36 8.50
N GLY A 48 -0.20 -12.49 7.49
CA GLY A 48 1.00 -12.33 6.72
C GLY A 48 2.01 -11.63 7.61
N SER A 49 2.56 -12.41 8.54
CA SER A 49 3.67 -12.11 9.44
C SER A 49 4.49 -10.91 8.96
N ALA A 50 4.75 -10.00 9.90
CA ALA A 50 5.89 -9.12 9.86
C ALA A 50 7.16 -9.98 9.73
N GLY A 51 7.43 -10.44 8.51
CA GLY A 51 8.80 -10.62 8.07
C GLY A 51 9.40 -9.21 8.01
N PRO A 52 10.64 -9.00 8.46
CA PRO A 52 11.34 -7.70 8.45
C PRO A 52 11.48 -7.04 7.05
N GLU A 53 10.83 -7.58 6.02
CA GLU A 53 10.97 -7.22 4.61
C GLU A 53 9.68 -6.67 3.98
N ARG A 54 8.58 -6.55 4.74
CA ARG A 54 7.29 -6.05 4.24
C ARG A 54 7.04 -4.60 4.67
N GLN A 55 6.80 -3.73 3.71
CA GLN A 55 6.56 -2.29 3.89
C GLN A 55 5.06 -1.97 3.76
N LEU A 56 4.57 -1.07 4.63
CA LEU A 56 3.25 -0.47 4.46
C LEU A 56 3.25 0.47 3.26
N VAL A 57 2.35 0.23 2.32
CA VAL A 57 2.15 1.02 1.11
C VAL A 57 0.71 1.54 1.09
N GLU A 58 0.59 2.86 1.04
CA GLU A 58 -0.67 3.56 0.83
C GLU A 58 -0.85 3.95 -0.63
N LEU A 59 -1.97 3.54 -1.23
CA LEU A 59 -2.36 3.87 -2.60
C LEU A 59 -3.61 4.73 -2.61
N ILE A 60 -3.65 5.71 -3.51
CA ILE A 60 -4.90 6.43 -3.81
C ILE A 60 -5.87 5.55 -4.62
N PRO A 61 -7.17 5.89 -4.73
CA PRO A 61 -8.13 5.07 -5.43
C PRO A 61 -7.77 4.77 -6.90
N SER A 62 -7.19 5.72 -7.64
CA SER A 62 -6.78 5.49 -9.04
C SER A 62 -5.61 4.51 -9.16
N GLN A 63 -4.59 4.63 -8.30
CA GLN A 63 -3.49 3.66 -8.23
C GLN A 63 -4.01 2.25 -7.89
N MET A 64 -4.95 2.15 -6.93
CA MET A 64 -5.56 0.87 -6.57
C MET A 64 -6.39 0.28 -7.71
N ALA A 65 -7.11 1.11 -8.48
CA ALA A 65 -7.86 0.67 -9.64
C ALA A 65 -6.93 0.12 -10.74
N ALA A 66 -5.85 0.84 -11.06
CA ALA A 66 -4.83 0.38 -12.01
C ALA A 66 -4.18 -0.94 -11.56
N LEU A 67 -3.86 -1.04 -10.26
CA LEU A 67 -3.29 -2.26 -9.69
C LEU A 67 -4.25 -3.46 -9.77
N ARG A 68 -5.55 -3.24 -9.53
CA ARG A 68 -6.58 -4.29 -9.68
C ARG A 68 -6.69 -4.81 -11.11
N VAL A 69 -6.62 -3.92 -12.11
CA VAL A 69 -6.59 -4.33 -13.52
C VAL A 69 -5.35 -5.16 -13.80
N PHE A 70 -4.17 -4.71 -13.34
CA PHE A 70 -2.92 -5.43 -13.54
C PHE A 70 -2.95 -6.86 -12.97
N VAL A 71 -3.37 -7.05 -11.71
CA VAL A 71 -3.49 -8.40 -11.13
C VAL A 71 -4.62 -9.21 -11.75
N GLY A 72 -5.66 -8.57 -12.29
CA GLY A 72 -6.74 -9.25 -13.03
C GLY A 72 -6.30 -9.84 -14.36
N LEU A 73 -5.17 -9.38 -14.91
CA LEU A 73 -4.56 -9.89 -16.15
C LEU A 73 -3.53 -11.01 -15.90
N THR A 74 -3.47 -11.56 -14.67
CA THR A 74 -2.61 -12.69 -14.34
C THR A 74 -2.89 -13.86 -15.30
N GLY A 75 -1.86 -14.35 -16.00
CA GLY A 75 -1.95 -15.39 -17.01
C GLY A 75 -2.04 -14.89 -18.46
N GLN A 76 -2.33 -13.60 -18.69
CA GLN A 76 -2.29 -12.98 -20.02
C GLN A 76 -1.02 -12.15 -20.25
N LEU A 77 -0.35 -11.75 -19.17
CA LEU A 77 0.90 -10.98 -19.22
C LEU A 77 2.11 -11.90 -19.37
N ARG A 78 3.09 -11.48 -20.17
CA ARG A 78 4.39 -12.17 -20.29
C ARG A 78 5.24 -12.03 -19.03
N VAL A 79 5.08 -10.92 -18.31
CA VAL A 79 5.67 -10.69 -16.99
C VAL A 79 4.55 -10.83 -15.97
N ALA A 80 4.56 -11.92 -15.22
CA ALA A 80 3.54 -12.18 -14.22
C ALA A 80 3.64 -11.18 -13.05
N PRO A 81 2.51 -10.81 -12.42
CA PRO A 81 2.53 -10.14 -11.13
C PRO A 81 3.31 -10.97 -10.11
N ALA A 82 4.00 -10.31 -9.18
CA ALA A 82 4.76 -11.00 -8.13
C ALA A 82 3.85 -11.89 -7.28
N ASP A 83 4.37 -13.02 -6.83
CA ASP A 83 3.63 -13.99 -6.02
C ASP A 83 3.03 -13.34 -4.77
N GLY A 84 1.78 -13.69 -4.46
CA GLY A 84 1.06 -13.13 -3.31
C GLY A 84 0.52 -11.70 -3.50
N LEU A 85 0.83 -11.00 -4.60
CA LEU A 85 0.36 -9.63 -4.82
C LEU A 85 -1.16 -9.57 -4.98
N ALA A 86 -1.76 -10.54 -5.67
CA ALA A 86 -3.20 -10.60 -5.85
C ALA A 86 -3.94 -10.81 -4.51
N GLU A 87 -3.39 -11.64 -3.63
CA GLU A 87 -3.87 -11.84 -2.26
C GLU A 87 -3.79 -10.55 -1.45
N GLN A 88 -2.68 -9.81 -1.54
CA GLN A 88 -2.53 -8.52 -0.85
C GLN A 88 -3.51 -7.47 -1.37
N VAL A 89 -3.75 -7.42 -2.68
CA VAL A 89 -4.74 -6.51 -3.30
C VAL A 89 -6.16 -6.84 -2.85
N ARG A 90 -6.49 -8.12 -2.66
CA ARG A 90 -7.80 -8.55 -2.12
C ARG A 90 -7.92 -8.25 -0.62
N ALA A 91 -6.85 -8.42 0.14
CA ALA A 91 -6.80 -8.15 1.58
C ALA A 91 -6.65 -6.65 1.93
N ALA A 92 -6.39 -5.81 0.92
CA ALA A 92 -6.18 -4.37 1.10
C ALA A 92 -7.38 -3.73 1.80
N SER A 93 -7.10 -2.91 2.82
CA SER A 93 -8.14 -2.19 3.54
C SER A 93 -8.18 -0.72 3.10
N CYS A 94 -9.38 -0.19 2.93
CA CYS A 94 -9.58 1.24 2.66
C CYS A 94 -9.70 1.98 3.98
N ASP A 95 -8.81 2.94 4.24
CA ASP A 95 -8.99 3.92 5.30
C ASP A 95 -10.02 4.96 4.84
N HIS A 96 -11.18 4.96 5.50
CA HIS A 96 -12.34 5.77 5.11
C HIS A 96 -12.15 7.26 5.49
N GLY A 97 -11.18 7.58 6.36
CA GLY A 97 -10.90 8.96 6.78
C GLY A 97 -10.07 9.74 5.76
N ILE A 98 -9.12 9.06 5.10
CA ILE A 98 -8.19 9.69 4.14
C ILE A 98 -8.37 9.20 2.69
N LYS A 99 -9.33 8.29 2.44
CA LYS A 99 -9.60 7.65 1.15
C LYS A 99 -8.35 7.00 0.53
N ARG A 100 -7.54 6.31 1.35
CA ARG A 100 -6.34 5.58 0.90
C ARG A 100 -6.48 4.08 1.15
N TRP A 101 -5.95 3.28 0.24
CA TRP A 101 -5.84 1.83 0.36
C TRP A 101 -4.52 1.48 1.01
N ARG A 102 -4.55 0.65 2.05
CA ARG A 102 -3.35 0.17 2.74
C ARG A 102 -3.05 -1.27 2.36
N LEU A 103 -1.80 -1.50 1.93
CA LEU A 103 -1.26 -2.81 1.58
C LEU A 103 0.07 -3.03 2.31
N TYR A 104 0.41 -4.28 2.60
CA TYR A 104 1.73 -4.65 3.12
C TYR A 104 2.46 -5.45 2.06
N LEU A 105 3.45 -4.84 1.44
CA LEU A 105 4.12 -5.37 0.24
C LEU A 105 5.59 -5.65 0.51
N THR A 106 6.13 -6.73 -0.08
CA THR A 106 7.58 -6.95 -0.18
C THR A 106 8.19 -6.04 -1.24
N GLN A 107 9.51 -5.88 -1.26
CA GLN A 107 10.19 -5.09 -2.30
C GLN A 107 9.95 -5.64 -3.72
N GLU A 108 9.90 -6.96 -3.87
CA GLU A 108 9.54 -7.62 -5.13
C GLU A 108 8.12 -7.24 -5.57
N GLN A 109 7.16 -7.29 -4.64
CA GLN A 109 5.78 -6.87 -4.90
C GLN A 109 5.69 -5.37 -5.23
N MET A 110 6.47 -4.52 -4.57
CA MET A 110 6.55 -3.09 -4.88
C MET A 110 7.12 -2.85 -6.29
N GLY A 111 8.12 -3.62 -6.73
CA GLY A 111 8.62 -3.61 -8.10
C GLY A 111 7.54 -4.03 -9.11
N SER A 112 6.73 -5.02 -8.77
CA SER A 112 5.59 -5.46 -9.58
C SER A 112 4.46 -4.42 -9.64
N VAL A 113 4.19 -3.71 -8.54
CA VAL A 113 3.27 -2.56 -8.54
C VAL A 113 3.79 -1.43 -9.43
N ALA A 114 5.07 -1.09 -9.33
CA ALA A 114 5.69 -0.08 -10.19
C ALA A 114 5.60 -0.46 -11.67
N TYR A 115 5.77 -1.75 -12.01
CA TYR A 115 5.56 -2.26 -13.36
C TYR A 115 4.11 -2.13 -13.82
N GLY A 116 3.13 -2.52 -12.98
CA GLY A 116 1.71 -2.37 -13.28
C GLY A 116 1.28 -0.90 -13.50
N LEU A 117 1.79 0.01 -12.67
CA LEU A 117 1.56 1.45 -12.83
C LEU A 117 2.26 2.02 -14.07
N TRP A 118 3.44 1.51 -14.42
CA TRP A 118 4.12 1.86 -15.67
C TRP A 118 3.33 1.39 -16.90
N LEU A 119 2.76 0.18 -16.89
CA LEU A 119 1.85 -0.26 -17.95
C LEU A 119 0.63 0.65 -18.07
N HIS A 120 0.03 1.01 -16.93
CA HIS A 120 -1.11 1.94 -16.91
C HIS A 120 -0.75 3.31 -17.48
N ARG A 121 0.46 3.82 -17.18
CA ARG A 121 1.01 5.05 -17.77
C ARG A 121 1.05 5.00 -19.30
N MET A 122 1.35 3.85 -19.91
CA MET A 122 1.39 3.72 -21.38
C MET A 122 0.00 3.79 -22.03
N THR A 123 -1.05 3.50 -21.27
CA THR A 123 -2.44 3.46 -21.75
C THR A 123 -3.30 4.62 -21.24
N GLY A 124 -2.73 5.54 -20.46
CA GLY A 124 -3.50 6.55 -19.73
C GLY A 124 -2.60 7.57 -19.03
N SER A 125 -2.78 7.71 -17.71
CA SER A 125 -2.14 8.75 -16.91
C SER A 125 -0.80 8.30 -16.32
N ALA A 126 0.23 9.15 -16.47
CA ALA A 126 1.54 8.97 -15.84
C ALA A 126 1.56 9.38 -14.35
N ALA A 127 0.54 10.08 -13.87
CA ALA A 127 0.53 10.68 -12.54
C ALA A 127 0.61 9.62 -11.41
N GLU A 128 -0.04 8.48 -11.63
CA GLU A 128 -0.08 7.34 -10.70
C GLU A 128 1.30 6.72 -10.50
N ALA A 129 2.05 6.52 -11.60
CA ALA A 129 3.40 5.97 -11.57
C ALA A 129 4.40 6.97 -10.96
N ASN A 130 4.33 8.25 -11.35
CA ASN A 130 5.21 9.29 -10.81
C ASN A 130 5.00 9.50 -9.31
N ARG A 131 3.75 9.45 -8.84
CA ARG A 131 3.43 9.52 -7.41
C ARG A 131 4.04 8.36 -6.66
N PHE A 132 3.87 7.14 -7.18
CA PHE A 132 4.41 5.93 -6.54
C PHE A 132 5.94 5.98 -6.45
N ALA A 133 6.60 6.39 -7.53
CA ALA A 133 8.06 6.58 -7.56
C ALA A 133 8.53 7.64 -6.55
N ARG A 134 7.80 8.76 -6.42
CA ARG A 134 8.14 9.82 -5.46
C ARG A 134 7.97 9.39 -4.01
N GLU A 135 6.92 8.62 -3.71
CA GLU A 135 6.56 8.24 -2.33
C GLU A 135 7.38 7.06 -1.82
N TYR A 136 7.72 6.11 -2.70
CA TYR A 136 8.40 4.87 -2.31
C TYR A 136 9.79 4.68 -2.94
N GLY A 137 10.22 5.57 -3.84
CA GLY A 137 11.51 5.45 -4.53
C GLY A 137 11.57 4.29 -5.54
N VAL A 138 10.45 3.63 -5.81
CA VAL A 138 10.37 2.47 -6.73
C VAL A 138 9.72 2.90 -8.04
N GLU A 139 10.51 2.86 -9.11
CA GLU A 139 10.05 3.12 -10.48
C GLU A 139 10.45 1.94 -11.37
N HIS A 140 9.56 1.56 -12.28
CA HIS A 140 9.91 0.64 -13.35
C HIS A 140 10.39 1.43 -14.58
N SER A 141 11.65 1.23 -14.96
CA SER A 141 12.23 1.82 -16.16
C SER A 141 12.83 0.74 -17.07
N PRO A 142 12.28 0.50 -18.27
CA PRO A 142 12.79 -0.53 -19.17
C PRO A 142 14.25 -0.28 -19.61
N ALA A 143 14.67 1.00 -19.71
CA ALA A 143 16.05 1.38 -20.04
C ALA A 143 17.07 1.02 -18.94
N ARG A 144 16.63 0.86 -17.68
CA ARG A 144 17.50 0.50 -16.56
C ARG A 144 17.70 -1.02 -16.45
N ALA A 145 16.72 -1.82 -16.89
CA ALA A 145 16.86 -3.27 -17.00
C ALA A 145 17.90 -3.69 -18.04
N SER A 146 18.11 -2.87 -19.07
CA SER A 146 19.16 -3.05 -20.09
C SER A 146 20.58 -2.75 -19.58
N ASN A 147 20.71 -2.02 -18.46
CA ASN A 147 21.98 -1.51 -17.94
C ASN A 147 22.37 -2.16 -16.60
N SER A 148 22.31 -3.49 -16.50
CA SER A 148 23.12 -4.20 -15.51
C SER A 148 24.50 -4.51 -16.11
N PRO A 149 25.58 -3.82 -15.72
CA PRO A 149 26.93 -4.25 -16.03
C PRO A 149 27.32 -5.32 -15.02
N SER A 150 27.39 -6.58 -15.43
CA SER A 150 28.20 -7.56 -14.69
C SER A 150 29.67 -7.26 -14.93
N ALA A 151 30.39 -7.09 -13.83
CA ALA A 151 31.72 -6.56 -13.72
C ALA A 151 32.83 -7.51 -14.21
N GLY A 152 33.95 -6.89 -14.61
CA GLY A 152 35.26 -7.48 -14.84
C GLY A 152 36.03 -6.58 -15.81
N GLY A 153 36.67 -5.49 -15.36
CA GLY A 153 38.07 -5.52 -14.90
C GLY A 153 38.98 -5.90 -16.09
N VAL A 154 39.82 -5.03 -16.66
CA VAL A 154 41.01 -4.48 -16.01
C VAL A 154 41.40 -3.17 -16.70
N ALA A 155 41.56 -2.11 -15.91
CA ALA A 155 42.42 -1.00 -16.26
C ALA A 155 43.88 -1.45 -16.15
N ALA A 156 44.64 -1.42 -17.25
CA ALA A 156 46.09 -1.52 -17.21
C ALA A 156 46.69 -0.30 -17.93
N ARG A 157 47.18 0.63 -17.11
CA ARG A 157 48.00 1.77 -17.52
C ARG A 157 49.47 1.37 -17.30
N GLY A 158 50.27 1.41 -18.37
CA GLY A 158 51.73 1.62 -18.32
C GLY A 158 52.61 0.38 -18.42
N GLY A 159 53.68 0.48 -19.23
CA GLY A 159 54.87 -0.38 -19.09
C GLY A 159 55.57 -0.78 -20.38
N VAL A 160 56.54 0.04 -20.79
CA VAL A 160 57.67 -0.21 -21.72
C VAL A 160 58.36 -1.58 -21.56
N GLY A 161 58.84 -2.18 -22.66
CA GLY A 161 60.17 -2.81 -22.70
C GLY A 161 60.37 -4.18 -23.36
N VAL A 162 61.08 -4.17 -24.51
CA VAL A 162 62.16 -5.12 -24.94
C VAL A 162 61.84 -6.56 -25.39
N GLY A 163 62.25 -6.87 -26.65
CA GLY A 163 63.20 -7.96 -26.91
C GLY A 163 62.79 -9.17 -27.78
N GLY A 164 63.18 -9.18 -29.06
CA GLY A 164 64.05 -10.22 -29.63
C GLY A 164 63.49 -11.46 -30.38
N ARG A 165 63.86 -11.51 -31.68
CA ARG A 165 64.26 -12.66 -32.54
C ARG A 165 63.25 -13.71 -33.03
N GLY A 166 63.31 -13.91 -34.35
CA GLY A 166 62.75 -15.01 -35.13
C GLY A 166 62.75 -14.63 -36.60
#